data_AF-A0A5J4TG48-F1
#
_entry.id   AF-A0A5J4TG48-F1
#
_cell.length_a   1.000
_cell.length_b   1.000
_cell.length_c   1.000
_cell.angle_alpha   90.00
_cell.angle_beta   90.00
_cell.angle_gamma   90.00
#
_symmetry.space_group_name_H-M   'P 1'
#
loop_
_entity.id
_entity.type
_entity.pdbx_description
1 polymer ?
#
loop_
_entity_poly.entity_id
_entity_poly.type
_entity_poly.pdbx_seq_one_letter_code
_entity_poly.pdbx_strand_id
1 'polypeptide(L)'
;IASSSRNKDGPTLIPSTHAQSLIRLYSSWLTDHVAKMDRELATLLVGKAPESELERDVPVPSELKVPHSYTQFLDSDNASLQDKTLFNKLVRVLKLKQHSLL
;
A
#
# COMPACT_ATOMS: atom_id res chain seq x y z
N ILE A 1 38.09 -23.85 21.97
CA ILE A 1 37.80 -24.25 20.57
C ILE A 1 36.38 -23.82 20.27
N ALA A 2 36.22 -22.79 19.44
CA ALA A 2 34.92 -22.29 19.03
C ALA A 2 34.34 -23.23 17.95
N SER A 3 33.05 -23.54 18.04
CA SER A 3 32.30 -24.11 16.93
C SER A 3 30.95 -23.42 16.84
N SER A 4 31.01 -22.20 16.27
CA SER A 4 29.86 -21.50 15.71
C SER A 4 29.30 -22.34 14.57
N SER A 5 28.12 -22.91 14.76
CA SER A 5 27.37 -23.60 13.70
C SER A 5 26.33 -22.63 13.16
N ARG A 6 26.75 -21.82 12.18
CA ARG A 6 25.82 -21.08 11.32
C ARG A 6 25.11 -22.08 10.42
N ASN A 7 23.79 -22.10 10.52
CA ASN A 7 22.82 -22.31 9.43
C ASN A 7 21.45 -21.99 10.03
N LYS A 8 21.06 -20.70 10.11
CA LYS A 8 19.79 -20.31 10.73
C LYS A 8 19.20 -18.99 10.20
N ASP A 9 19.39 -18.68 8.92
CA ASP A 9 18.76 -17.52 8.27
C ASP A 9 17.43 -17.90 7.61
N GLY A 10 16.64 -18.77 8.25
CA GLY A 10 15.22 -18.87 7.97
C GLY A 10 14.47 -17.81 8.81
N PRO A 11 13.37 -17.22 8.32
CA PRO A 11 12.63 -16.24 9.10
C PRO A 11 12.28 -16.84 10.45
N THR A 12 12.75 -16.21 11.53
CA THR A 12 12.40 -16.59 12.90
C THR A 12 10.88 -16.52 13.02
N LEU A 13 10.24 -17.68 13.05
CA LEU A 13 8.79 -17.76 13.17
C LEU A 13 8.38 -17.15 14.51
N ILE A 14 7.47 -16.19 14.45
CA ILE A 14 6.91 -15.56 15.64
C ILE A 14 6.22 -16.68 16.45
N PRO A 15 6.53 -16.83 17.75
CA PRO A 15 5.83 -17.79 18.60
C PRO A 15 4.32 -17.62 18.48
N SER A 16 3.56 -18.70 18.32
CA SER A 16 2.11 -18.65 18.08
C SER A 16 1.34 -17.87 19.16
N THR A 17 1.88 -17.84 20.39
CA THR A 17 1.40 -17.04 21.52
C THR A 17 1.42 -15.53 21.27
N HIS A 18 2.35 -15.04 20.44
CA HIS A 18 2.48 -13.63 20.07
C HIS A 18 1.79 -13.33 18.73
N ALA A 19 1.66 -14.33 17.86
CA ALA A 19 1.07 -14.17 16.53
C ALA A 19 -0.38 -13.63 16.61
N GLN A 20 -1.21 -14.18 17.49
CA GLN A 20 -2.59 -13.72 17.68
C GLN A 20 -2.68 -12.29 18.23
N SER A 21 -1.80 -11.93 19.17
CA SER A 21 -1.72 -10.58 19.72
C SER A 21 -1.28 -9.56 18.66
N LEU A 22 -0.32 -9.92 17.82
CA LEU A 22 0.12 -9.10 16.70
C LEU A 22 -0.97 -8.96 15.63
N ILE A 23 -1.66 -10.04 15.28
CA ILE A 23 -2.80 -9.98 14.35
C ILE A 23 -3.83 -8.97 14.86
N ARG A 24 -4.25 -9.08 16.13
CA ARG A 24 -5.21 -8.15 16.73
C ARG A 24 -4.72 -6.71 16.72
N LEU A 25 -3.46 -6.50 17.12
CA LEU A 25 -2.84 -5.17 17.13
C LEU A 25 -2.81 -4.55 15.74
N TYR A 26 -2.36 -5.31 14.73
CA TYR A 26 -2.25 -4.82 13.36
C TYR A 26 -3.61 -4.61 12.73
N SER A 27 -4.59 -5.50 12.95
CA SER A 27 -5.95 -5.34 12.41
C SER A 27 -6.63 -4.07 12.93
N SER A 28 -6.43 -3.69 14.20
CA SER A 28 -6.99 -2.45 14.73
C SER A 28 -6.14 -1.23 14.35
N TRP A 29 -4.84 -1.28 14.60
CA TRP A 29 -3.97 -0.10 14.46
C TRP A 29 -3.75 0.30 13.00
N LEU A 30 -3.51 -0.65 12.08
CA LEU A 30 -3.24 -0.30 10.68
C LEU A 30 -4.45 0.38 10.04
N THR A 31 -5.64 -0.18 10.26
CA THR A 31 -6.88 0.37 9.68
C THR A 31 -7.12 1.79 10.16
N ASP A 32 -7.02 2.03 11.47
CA ASP A 32 -7.23 3.35 12.06
C ASP A 32 -6.13 4.34 11.64
N HIS A 33 -4.87 3.88 11.60
CA HIS A 33 -3.73 4.71 11.21
C HIS A 33 -3.83 5.17 9.75
N VAL A 34 -4.07 4.24 8.83
CA VAL A 34 -4.22 4.54 7.39
C VAL A 34 -5.40 5.49 7.18
N ALA A 35 -6.57 5.19 7.76
CA ALA A 35 -7.74 6.03 7.62
C ALA A 35 -7.52 7.46 8.15
N LYS A 36 -6.84 7.60 9.30
CA LYS A 36 -6.49 8.91 9.86
C LYS A 36 -5.54 9.67 8.93
N MET A 37 -4.49 9.02 8.46
CA MET A 37 -3.47 9.67 7.63
C MET A 37 -4.01 10.08 6.26
N ASP A 38 -4.81 9.22 5.63
CA ASP A 38 -5.45 9.54 4.35
C ASP A 38 -6.44 10.71 4.48
N ARG A 39 -7.19 10.78 5.59
CA ARG A 39 -8.10 11.89 5.86
C ARG A 39 -7.37 13.22 6.07
N GLU A 40 -6.29 13.20 6.83
CA GLU A 40 -5.46 14.40 7.04
C GLU A 40 -4.84 14.85 5.72
N LEU A 41 -4.28 13.92 4.93
CA LEU A 41 -3.73 14.22 3.61
C LEU A 41 -4.78 14.80 2.66
N ALA A 42 -5.97 14.19 2.57
CA ALA A 42 -7.06 14.70 1.73
C ALA A 42 -7.46 16.12 2.13
N THR A 43 -7.52 16.41 3.43
CA THR A 43 -7.84 17.76 3.94
C THR A 43 -6.77 18.77 3.56
N LEU A 44 -5.49 18.40 3.61
CA LEU A 44 -4.38 19.24 3.18
C LEU A 44 -4.46 19.54 1.67
N LEU A 45 -4.70 18.51 0.86
CA LEU A 45 -4.78 18.64 -0.60
C LEU A 45 -5.98 19.49 -1.05
N VAL A 46 -7.15 19.35 -0.41
CA VAL A 46 -8.36 20.10 -0.80
C VAL A 46 -8.37 21.53 -0.27
N GLY A 47 -7.87 21.74 0.95
CA GLY A 47 -8.11 22.99 1.68
C GLY A 47 -6.89 23.88 1.91
N LYS A 48 -5.66 23.38 1.73
CA LYS A 48 -4.44 24.10 2.14
C LYS A 48 -3.31 24.11 1.11
N ALA A 49 -3.31 23.22 0.14
CA ALA A 49 -2.32 23.23 -0.94
C ALA A 49 -2.76 24.22 -2.04
N PRO A 50 -1.99 25.29 -2.32
CA PRO A 50 -2.22 26.10 -3.51
C PRO A 50 -2.08 25.23 -4.76
N GLU A 51 -2.90 25.46 -5.80
CA GLU A 51 -2.76 24.78 -7.09
C GLU A 51 -1.32 24.90 -7.64
N SER A 52 -0.69 26.06 -7.44
CA SER A 52 0.71 26.29 -7.83
C SER A 52 1.73 25.37 -7.15
N GLU A 53 1.46 24.85 -5.95
CA GLU A 53 2.33 23.83 -5.31
C GLU A 53 2.08 22.43 -5.88
N LEU A 54 0.86 22.16 -6.36
CA LEU A 54 0.51 20.91 -7.07
C LEU A 54 1.05 20.90 -8.51
N GLU A 55 1.21 22.08 -9.11
CA GLU A 55 1.77 22.30 -10.45
C GLU A 55 3.30 22.35 -10.49
N ARG A 56 3.97 22.42 -9.33
CA ARG A 56 5.43 22.23 -9.29
C ARG A 56 5.76 20.89 -9.94
N ASP A 57 6.89 20.80 -10.63
CA ASP A 57 7.39 19.59 -11.28
C ASP A 57 7.56 18.44 -10.27
N VAL A 58 6.45 17.81 -9.89
CA VAL A 58 6.41 16.53 -9.22
C VAL A 58 6.65 15.55 -10.35
N PRO A 59 7.78 14.85 -10.39
CA PRO A 59 8.01 13.82 -11.38
C PRO A 59 6.97 12.73 -11.16
N VAL A 60 5.87 12.79 -11.90
CA VAL A 60 4.86 11.73 -11.93
C VAL A 60 5.52 10.57 -12.66
N PRO A 61 5.68 9.40 -12.02
CA PRO A 61 6.22 8.23 -12.70
C PRO A 61 5.41 7.97 -13.96
N SER A 62 6.04 7.64 -15.08
CA SER A 62 5.30 7.27 -16.30
C SER A 62 4.60 5.90 -16.18
N GLU A 63 4.93 5.15 -15.14
CA GLU A 63 4.54 3.76 -14.94
C GLU A 63 4.09 3.52 -13.51
N LEU A 64 3.03 2.74 -13.37
CA LEU A 64 2.56 2.23 -12.09
C LEU A 64 2.98 0.78 -11.94
N LYS A 65 3.84 0.47 -10.96
CA LYS A 65 4.12 -0.90 -10.55
C LYS A 65 3.02 -1.38 -9.61
N VAL A 66 2.17 -2.26 -10.11
CA VAL A 66 1.06 -2.81 -9.34
C VAL A 66 1.48 -4.18 -8.81
N PRO A 67 1.45 -4.42 -7.48
CA PRO A 67 1.72 -5.74 -6.93
C PRO A 67 0.70 -6.77 -7.45
N HIS A 68 1.16 -7.99 -7.74
CA HIS A 68 0.29 -9.06 -8.23
C HIS A 68 -0.90 -9.33 -7.30
N SER A 69 -0.67 -9.28 -5.98
CA SER A 69 -1.73 -9.42 -4.97
C SER A 69 -2.82 -8.35 -5.09
N TYR A 70 -2.48 -7.13 -5.51
CA TYR A 70 -3.44 -6.06 -5.70
C TYR A 70 -4.23 -6.23 -7.00
N THR A 71 -3.59 -6.69 -8.08
CA THR A 71 -4.29 -7.08 -9.31
C THR A 71 -5.29 -8.21 -9.02
N GLN A 72 -4.85 -9.25 -8.31
CA GLN A 72 -5.72 -10.35 -7.89
C GLN A 72 -6.89 -9.87 -7.02
N PHE A 73 -6.63 -8.97 -6.07
CA PHE A 73 -7.69 -8.36 -5.25
C PHE A 73 -8.69 -7.63 -6.14
N LEU A 74 -8.22 -6.74 -7.02
CA LEU A 74 -9.08 -6.01 -7.94
C LEU A 74 -9.91 -6.96 -8.81
N ASP A 75 -9.35 -8.06 -9.31
CA ASP A 75 -10.09 -9.01 -10.15
C ASP A 75 -11.04 -9.93 -9.36
N SER A 76 -10.85 -10.05 -8.04
CA SER A 76 -11.68 -10.89 -7.17
C SER A 76 -13.04 -10.29 -6.82
N ASP A 77 -13.93 -11.13 -6.29
CA ASP A 77 -15.23 -10.70 -5.73
C ASP A 77 -15.10 -9.85 -4.45
N ASN A 78 -13.90 -9.77 -3.87
CA ASN A 78 -13.65 -8.95 -2.68
C ASN A 78 -13.48 -7.46 -3.02
N ALA A 79 -13.15 -7.14 -4.26
CA ALA A 79 -13.06 -5.74 -4.71
C ALA A 79 -14.43 -5.25 -5.17
N SER A 80 -14.84 -4.10 -4.63
CA SER A 80 -16.07 -3.46 -5.08
C SER A 80 -15.90 -2.89 -6.50
N LEU A 81 -17.02 -2.67 -7.19
CA LEU A 81 -17.02 -1.93 -8.46
C LEU A 81 -16.42 -0.53 -8.30
N GLN A 82 -16.59 0.07 -7.12
CA GLN A 82 -16.03 1.37 -6.79
C GLN A 82 -14.50 1.33 -6.72
N ASP A 83 -13.91 0.29 -6.13
CA ASP A 83 -12.46 0.13 -6.04
C ASP A 83 -11.83 0.05 -7.44
N LYS A 84 -12.41 -0.78 -8.32
CA LYS A 84 -12.01 -0.87 -9.74
C LYS A 84 -12.10 0.49 -10.44
N THR A 85 -13.21 1.21 -10.22
CA THR A 85 -13.46 2.50 -10.86
C THR A 85 -12.46 3.56 -10.40
N LEU A 86 -12.19 3.63 -9.09
CA LEU A 86 -11.24 4.58 -8.52
C LEU A 86 -9.82 4.30 -8.99
N PHE A 87 -9.39 3.04 -9.01
CA PHE A 87 -8.09 2.65 -9.51
C PHE A 87 -7.90 3.03 -10.99
N ASN A 88 -8.88 2.74 -11.84
CA ASN A 88 -8.85 3.12 -13.24
C ASN A 88 -8.85 4.65 -13.45
N LYS A 89 -9.58 5.38 -12.60
CA LYS A 89 -9.57 6.86 -12.61
C LYS A 89 -8.18 7.39 -12.26
N LEU A 90 -7.52 6.83 -11.25
CA LEU A 90 -6.17 7.22 -10.85
C LEU A 90 -5.16 7.02 -11.99
N VAL A 91 -5.16 5.83 -12.60
CA VAL A 91 -4.30 5.52 -13.76
C VAL A 91 -4.50 6.54 -14.89
N ARG A 92 -5.75 6.89 -15.19
CA ARG A 92 -6.10 7.86 -16.24
C ARG A 92 -5.65 9.28 -15.91
N VAL A 93 -5.92 9.76 -14.70
CA VAL A 93 -5.58 11.13 -14.27
C VAL A 93 -4.06 11.34 -14.31
N LEU A 94 -3.31 10.34 -13.86
CA LEU A 94 -1.85 10.38 -13.82
C LEU A 94 -1.19 9.94 -15.14
N LYS A 95 -1.98 9.59 -16.17
CA LYS A 95 -1.51 9.11 -17.49
C LYS A 95 -0.49 7.96 -17.38
N LEU A 96 -0.67 7.07 -16.42
CA LEU A 96 0.27 5.98 -16.11
C LEU A 96 0.10 4.83 -17.10
N LYS A 97 1.21 4.23 -17.52
CA LYS A 97 1.19 2.90 -18.15
C LYS A 97 1.13 1.83 -17.05
N GLN A 98 0.21 0.88 -17.16
CA GLN A 98 0.17 -0.28 -16.26
C GLN A 98 1.23 -1.29 -16.69
N HIS A 99 2.08 -1.71 -15.74
CA HIS A 99 2.99 -2.83 -15.94
C HIS A 99 2.56 -3.98 -15.01
N SER A 100 2.05 -5.07 -15.58
CA SER A 100 1.95 -6.36 -14.90
C SER A 100 3.34 -6.98 -14.89
N LEU A 101 3.98 -7.08 -13.73
CA LEU A 101 5.18 -7.92 -13.60
C LEU A 101 4.69 -9.37 -13.56
N LEU A 102 5.10 -10.13 -14.59
CA LEU A 102 4.91 -11.59 -14.69
C LEU A 102 5.54 -12.32 -13.51
#